data_AF-A0AAW2JQ54-F1
#
_entry.id   AF-A0AAW2JQ54-F1
#
_cell.length_a   1.000
_cell.length_b   1.000
_cell.length_c   1.000
_cell.angle_alpha   90.00
_cell.angle_beta   90.00
_cell.angle_gamma   90.00
#
_symmetry.space_group_name_H-M   'P 1'
#
loop_
_entity.id
_entity.type
_entity.pdbx_description
1 polymer ?
#
loop_
_entity_poly.entity_id
_entity_poly.type
_entity_poly.pdbx_seq_one_letter_code
_entity_poly.pdbx_strand_id
1 'polypeptide(L)'
;MMEGDRDALYFHTKISERFHTNWIEKLRDRNQEWIRDEVDTQNLIMEHFEEVFKGDSLSNTDIDLKLKELTAKIDKEMNQMLKPYSAEKVTRALFQMTPLKFPEPDGMLSIFFQNY
;
A
#
# COMPACT_ATOMS: atom_id res chain seq x y z
N MET A 1 -9.78 -15.12 -41.26
CA MET A 1 -8.45 -14.96 -40.63
C MET A 1 -7.92 -13.57 -40.98
N MET A 2 -8.30 -12.51 -40.25
CA MET A 2 -7.65 -11.19 -40.38
C MET A 2 -8.18 -10.18 -39.35
N GLU A 3 -8.08 -10.49 -38.06
CA GLU A 3 -8.39 -9.51 -37.00
C GLU A 3 -7.24 -9.33 -36.00
N GLY A 4 -6.29 -10.28 -35.91
CA GLY A 4 -5.14 -10.19 -35.00
C GLY A 4 -3.95 -9.34 -35.48
N ASP A 5 -3.76 -9.15 -36.79
CA ASP A 5 -2.57 -8.44 -37.33
C ASP A 5 -2.63 -6.92 -37.19
N ARG A 6 -3.83 -6.33 -37.21
CA ARG A 6 -4.00 -4.87 -37.07
C ARG A 6 -3.66 -4.38 -35.67
N ASP A 7 -4.07 -5.14 -34.66
CA ASP A 7 -3.78 -4.81 -33.26
C ASP A 7 -2.29 -5.02 -32.96
N ALA A 8 -1.67 -6.07 -33.52
CA ALA A 8 -0.23 -6.30 -33.38
C ALA A 8 0.58 -5.11 -33.91
N LEU A 9 0.28 -4.60 -35.11
CA LEU A 9 1.00 -3.44 -35.67
C LEU A 9 0.85 -2.18 -34.80
N TYR A 10 -0.35 -1.94 -34.27
CA TYR A 10 -0.60 -0.83 -33.36
C TYR A 10 0.23 -0.95 -32.08
N PHE A 11 0.23 -2.11 -31.43
CA PHE A 11 1.03 -2.34 -30.23
C PHE A 11 2.53 -2.29 -30.50
N HIS A 12 3.00 -2.85 -31.61
CA HIS A 12 4.41 -2.75 -32.00
C HIS A 12 4.85 -1.30 -32.20
N THR A 13 4.03 -0.50 -32.87
CA THR A 13 4.31 0.93 -33.07
C THR A 13 4.35 1.67 -31.74
N LYS A 14 3.38 1.41 -30.85
CA LYS A 14 3.33 2.01 -29.51
C LYS A 14 4.52 1.60 -28.63
N ILE A 15 4.94 0.34 -28.71
CA ILE A 15 6.12 -0.17 -28.00
C ILE A 15 7.38 0.49 -28.53
N SER A 16 7.54 0.62 -29.85
CA SER A 16 8.69 1.31 -30.46
C SER A 16 8.74 2.80 -30.11
N GLU A 17 7.62 3.52 -30.18
CA GLU A 17 7.54 4.93 -29.75
C GLU A 17 7.99 5.10 -28.29
N ARG A 18 7.49 4.22 -27.41
CA ARG A 18 7.88 4.20 -26.00
C ARG A 18 9.35 3.84 -25.81
N PHE A 19 9.85 2.87 -26.56
CA PHE A 19 11.26 2.47 -26.53
C PHE A 19 12.17 3.64 -26.92
N HIS A 20 11.86 4.34 -28.02
CA HIS A 20 12.64 5.50 -28.46
C HIS A 20 12.59 6.66 -27.47
N THR A 21 11.43 6.91 -26.86
CA THR A 21 11.26 8.02 -25.91
C THR A 21 11.91 7.73 -24.56
N ASN A 22 11.89 6.46 -24.14
CA ASN A 22 12.43 6.03 -22.85
C ASN A 22 13.85 5.48 -22.95
N TRP A 23 14.47 5.55 -24.14
CA TRP A 23 15.85 5.11 -24.32
C TRP A 23 16.78 6.03 -23.53
N ILE A 24 17.52 5.44 -22.59
CA ILE A 24 18.51 6.15 -21.81
C ILE A 24 19.79 6.20 -22.63
N GLU A 25 20.05 7.31 -23.31
CA GLU A 25 21.26 7.50 -24.13
C GLU A 25 22.52 7.64 -23.28
N LYS A 26 22.41 8.32 -22.13
CA LYS A 26 23.50 8.56 -21.21
C LYS A 26 22.98 8.96 -19.83
N LEU A 27 23.72 8.59 -18.80
CA LEU A 27 23.49 9.05 -17.44
C LEU A 27 24.69 9.85 -16.94
N ARG A 28 24.45 10.70 -15.94
CA ARG A 28 25.51 11.47 -15.30
C ARG A 28 25.85 10.84 -13.96
N ASP A 29 27.12 10.56 -13.73
CA ASP A 29 27.60 10.00 -12.48
C ASP A 29 27.76 11.08 -11.38
N ARG A 30 28.21 10.66 -10.20
CA ARG A 30 28.44 11.58 -9.06
C ARG A 30 29.58 12.56 -9.32
N ASN A 31 30.56 12.18 -10.12
CA ASN A 31 31.67 13.04 -10.53
C ASN A 31 31.29 14.01 -11.65
N GLN A 32 30.00 14.07 -12.00
CA GLN A 32 29.45 14.94 -13.03
C GLN A 32 29.90 14.56 -14.46
N GLU A 33 30.38 13.34 -14.65
CA GLU A 33 30.79 12.76 -15.93
C GLU A 33 29.64 12.01 -16.61
N TRP A 34 29.64 12.01 -17.94
CA TRP A 34 28.60 11.35 -18.73
C TRP A 34 29.01 9.92 -19.09
N ILE A 35 28.25 8.95 -18.60
CA ILE A 35 28.38 7.53 -18.91
C ILE A 35 27.43 7.18 -20.05
N ARG A 36 27.95 6.45 -21.04
CA ARG A 36 27.20 5.99 -22.23
C ARG A 36 27.24 4.49 -22.46
N ASP A 37 28.17 3.79 -21.80
CA ASP A 37 28.28 2.34 -21.89
C ASP A 37 27.08 1.69 -21.19
N GLU A 38 26.48 0.68 -21.81
CA GLU A 38 25.31 -0.03 -21.29
C GLU A 38 25.59 -0.68 -19.93
N VAL A 39 26.78 -1.29 -19.78
CA VAL A 39 27.21 -1.96 -18.55
C VAL A 39 27.39 -0.95 -17.43
N ASP A 40 28.09 0.16 -17.72
CA ASP A 40 28.34 1.20 -16.72
C ASP A 40 27.05 1.95 -16.35
N THR A 41 26.14 2.14 -17.30
CA THR A 41 24.81 2.72 -17.06
C THR A 41 23.97 1.83 -16.16
N GLN A 42 23.96 0.51 -16.41
CA GLN A 42 23.27 -0.45 -15.55
C GLN A 42 23.86 -0.45 -14.13
N ASN A 43 25.19 -0.46 -14.01
CA ASN A 43 25.87 -0.42 -12.71
C ASN A 43 25.52 0.86 -11.93
N LEU A 44 25.53 2.02 -12.59
CA LEU A 44 25.16 3.30 -11.98
C LEU A 44 23.71 3.30 -11.47
N ILE A 45 22.78 2.75 -12.26
CA ILE A 45 21.37 2.62 -11.85
C ILE A 45 21.25 1.71 -10.63
N MET A 46 21.92 0.55 -10.65
CA MET A 46 21.90 -0.40 -9.54
C MET A 46 22.46 0.23 -8.27
N GLU A 47 23.62 0.87 -8.34
CA GLU A 47 24.26 1.55 -7.22
C GLU A 47 23.36 2.64 -6.63
N HIS A 48 22.76 3.45 -7.50
CA HIS A 48 21.84 4.52 -7.09
C HIS A 48 20.64 3.96 -6.32
N PHE A 49 19.95 2.96 -6.87
CA PHE A 49 18.79 2.39 -6.20
C PHE A 49 19.17 1.60 -4.95
N GLU A 50 20.30 0.91 -4.95
CA GLU A 50 20.82 0.29 -3.73
C GLU A 50 20.99 1.31 -2.61
N GLU A 51 21.52 2.50 -2.88
CA GLU A 51 21.63 3.55 -1.86
C GLU A 51 20.29 4.11 -1.42
N VAL A 52 19.39 4.39 -2.37
CA VAL A 52 18.03 4.87 -2.05
C VAL A 52 17.28 3.84 -1.18
N PHE A 53 17.45 2.55 -1.44
CA PHE A 53 16.78 1.47 -0.71
C PHE A 53 17.53 1.00 0.54
N LYS A 54 18.82 1.31 0.70
CA LYS A 54 19.55 1.10 1.97
C LYS A 54 18.91 1.89 3.11
N GLY A 55 18.12 2.91 2.78
CA GLY A 55 17.40 3.75 3.73
C GLY A 55 18.36 4.65 4.48
N ASP A 56 17.97 5.90 4.70
CA ASP A 56 18.67 6.69 5.71
C ASP A 56 18.58 5.92 7.03
N SER A 57 19.71 5.74 7.72
CA SER A 57 19.68 5.33 9.12
C SER A 57 19.11 6.50 9.92
N LEU A 58 17.80 6.72 9.81
CA LEU A 58 17.12 7.75 10.55
C LEU A 58 17.29 7.38 12.02
N SER A 59 17.91 8.27 12.78
CA SER A 59 17.92 8.13 14.22
C SER A 59 16.47 8.12 14.69
N ASN A 60 16.18 7.44 15.80
CA ASN A 60 14.85 7.51 16.44
C ASN A 60 14.42 8.98 16.67
N THR A 61 15.38 9.89 16.86
CA THR A 61 15.12 11.33 16.96
C THR A 61 14.57 11.95 15.68
N ASP A 62 15.06 11.55 14.50
CA ASP A 62 14.63 12.10 13.21
C ASP A 62 13.23 11.57 12.86
N ILE A 63 12.96 10.32 13.22
CA ILE A 63 11.64 9.70 13.08
C ILE A 63 10.63 10.44 13.96
N ASP A 64 10.94 10.67 15.23
CA ASP A 64 10.06 11.39 16.16
C ASP A 64 9.76 12.83 15.71
N LEU A 65 10.76 13.53 15.15
CA LEU A 65 10.55 14.87 14.59
C LEU A 65 9.60 14.83 13.39
N LYS A 66 9.82 13.93 12.44
CA LYS A 66 8.93 13.77 11.27
C LYS A 66 7.51 13.34 11.68
N LEU A 67 7.37 12.46 12.68
CA LEU A 67 6.07 12.03 13.18
C LEU A 67 5.28 13.15 13.86
N LYS A 68 5.95 14.13 14.49
CA LYS A 68 5.28 15.30 15.09
C LYS A 68 4.63 16.22 14.07
N GLU A 69 5.14 16.26 12.84
CA GLU A 69 4.56 17.05 11.75
C GLU A 69 3.33 16.38 11.12
N LEU A 70 3.13 15.09 11.38
CA LEU A 70 2.01 14.33 10.84
C LEU A 70 0.81 14.37 11.78
N THR A 71 -0.34 14.73 11.24
CA THR A 71 -1.62 14.58 11.96
C THR A 71 -1.98 13.10 12.06
N ALA A 72 -2.23 12.63 13.29
CA ALA A 72 -2.68 11.27 13.51
C ALA A 72 -4.02 11.01 12.78
N LYS A 73 -4.03 10.00 11.90
CA LYS A 73 -5.23 9.60 11.16
C LYS A 73 -6.22 8.79 12.01
N ILE A 74 -5.72 8.15 13.07
CA ILE A 74 -6.50 7.33 14.00
C ILE A 74 -6.54 8.09 15.31
N ASP A 75 -7.75 8.44 15.75
CA ASP A 75 -7.92 9.07 17.05
C ASP A 75 -7.85 8.04 18.19
N LYS A 76 -7.86 8.56 19.42
CA LYS A 76 -7.76 7.73 20.62
C LYS A 76 -8.97 6.80 20.79
N GLU A 77 -10.13 7.17 20.28
CA GLU A 77 -11.37 6.39 20.41
C GLU A 77 -11.37 5.22 19.43
N MET A 78 -10.97 5.45 18.19
CA MET A 78 -10.75 4.41 17.18
C MET A 78 -9.76 3.36 17.67
N ASN A 79 -8.65 3.79 18.28
CA ASN A 79 -7.70 2.87 18.91
C ASN A 79 -8.30 2.09 20.09
N GLN A 80 -9.27 2.65 20.82
CA GLN A 80 -9.98 1.91 21.87
C GLN A 80 -10.96 0.88 21.29
N MET A 81 -11.51 1.12 20.11
CA MET A 81 -12.39 0.16 19.41
C MET A 81 -11.64 -1.11 18.97
N LEU A 82 -10.31 -1.03 18.79
CA LEU A 82 -9.47 -2.19 18.43
C LEU A 82 -9.12 -3.09 19.62
N LYS A 83 -9.46 -2.70 20.86
CA LYS A 83 -9.19 -3.53 22.03
C LYS A 83 -10.11 -4.77 22.04
N PRO A 84 -9.62 -5.92 22.56
CA PRO A 84 -10.47 -7.09 22.77
C PRO A 84 -11.73 -6.75 23.57
N TYR A 85 -12.88 -7.30 23.16
CA TYR A 85 -14.11 -7.18 23.93
C TYR A 85 -14.00 -7.95 25.25
N SER A 86 -14.51 -7.37 26.34
CA SER A 86 -14.66 -8.09 27.60
C SER A 86 -15.97 -8.87 27.61
N ALA A 87 -15.98 -10.04 28.25
CA ALA A 87 -17.18 -10.85 28.43
C ALA A 87 -18.34 -10.01 29.02
N GLU A 88 -18.05 -9.19 30.03
CA GLU A 88 -19.03 -8.29 30.64
C GLU A 88 -19.67 -7.31 29.65
N LYS A 89 -18.87 -6.70 28.75
CA LYS A 89 -19.39 -5.80 27.72
C LYS A 89 -20.27 -6.54 26.71
N VAL A 90 -19.86 -7.75 26.33
CA VAL A 90 -20.63 -8.60 25.40
C VAL A 90 -21.96 -8.98 26.04
N THR A 91 -21.94 -9.48 27.28
CA THR A 91 -23.16 -9.84 28.02
C THR A 91 -24.08 -8.63 28.19
N ARG A 92 -23.55 -7.47 28.61
CA ARG A 92 -24.36 -6.26 28.78
C ARG A 92 -25.00 -5.81 27.48
N ALA A 93 -24.24 -5.77 26.39
CA ALA A 93 -24.76 -5.41 25.07
C ALA A 93 -25.84 -6.40 24.61
N LEU A 94 -25.64 -7.69 24.85
CA LEU A 94 -26.59 -8.74 24.50
C LEU A 94 -27.94 -8.56 25.18
N PHE A 95 -27.96 -8.28 26.49
CA PHE A 95 -29.21 -8.04 27.23
C PHE A 95 -29.83 -6.66 26.97
N GLN A 96 -29.11 -5.74 26.30
CA GLN A 96 -29.66 -4.47 25.80
C GLN A 96 -30.38 -4.62 24.45
N MET A 97 -30.18 -5.74 23.73
CA MET A 97 -30.86 -6.00 22.46
C MET A 97 -32.33 -6.36 22.64
N THR A 98 -33.19 -5.89 21.73
CA THR A 98 -34.61 -6.28 21.72
C THR A 98 -34.72 -7.78 21.41
N PRO A 99 -35.41 -8.59 22.24
CA PRO A 99 -35.41 -10.06 22.12
C PRO A 99 -36.00 -10.61 20.81
N LEU A 100 -36.94 -9.87 20.20
CA LEU A 100 -37.72 -10.29 19.03
C LEU A 100 -37.47 -9.42 17.78
N LYS A 101 -36.32 -8.75 17.70
CA LYS A 101 -35.98 -8.00 16.48
C LYS A 101 -35.75 -9.00 15.34
N PHE A 102 -36.37 -8.73 14.19
CA PHE A 102 -36.36 -9.61 13.01
C PHE A 102 -34.94 -10.09 12.67
N PRO A 103 -34.75 -11.38 12.32
CA PRO A 103 -33.43 -11.96 12.18
C PRO A 103 -32.62 -11.26 11.08
N GLU A 104 -31.37 -10.95 11.40
CA GLU A 104 -30.33 -10.71 10.40
C GLU A 104 -30.10 -11.98 9.56
N PRO A 105 -29.36 -11.93 8.43
CA PRO A 105 -29.31 -13.01 7.43
C PRO A 105 -28.98 -14.42 7.97
N ASP A 106 -28.38 -14.52 9.16
CA ASP A 106 -28.01 -15.76 9.86
C ASP A 106 -29.18 -16.47 10.56
N GLY A 107 -30.38 -15.87 10.64
CA GLY A 107 -31.60 -16.55 11.07
C GLY A 107 -31.79 -16.76 12.58
N MET A 108 -30.84 -16.38 13.43
CA MET A 108 -30.98 -16.49 14.90
C MET A 108 -31.51 -15.21 15.55
N LEU A 109 -32.44 -15.37 16.49
CA LEU A 109 -32.93 -14.28 17.33
C LEU A 109 -32.02 -14.07 18.54
N SER A 110 -31.87 -12.81 18.97
CA SER A 110 -31.13 -12.43 20.18
C SER A 110 -31.63 -13.14 21.44
N ILE A 111 -32.92 -13.51 21.50
CA ILE A 111 -33.51 -14.28 22.62
C ILE A 111 -32.84 -15.65 22.85
N PHE A 112 -32.24 -16.25 21.81
CA PHE A 112 -31.54 -17.52 21.94
C PHE A 112 -30.34 -17.36 22.89
N PHE A 113 -29.50 -16.36 22.64
CA PHE A 113 -28.29 -16.09 23.42
C PHE A 113 -28.58 -15.43 24.78
N GLN A 114 -29.76 -14.84 24.98
CA GLN A 114 -30.17 -14.25 26.27
C GLN A 114 -30.64 -15.32 27.27
N ASN A 115 -31.17 -16.44 26.79
CA ASN A 115 -31.82 -17.46 27.62
C ASN A 115 -31.07 -18.80 27.67
N TYR A 116 -30.13 -19.03 26.76
CA TYR A 116 -29.32 -20.25 26.64
C TYR A 116 -27.84 -19.88 26.51
#